data_AF-A0A834KXF6-F1
#
_entry.id   AF-A0A834KXF6-F1
#
_cell.length_a   1.000
_cell.length_b   1.000
_cell.length_c   1.000
_cell.angle_alpha   90.00
_cell.angle_beta   90.00
_cell.angle_gamma   90.00
#
_symmetry.space_group_name_H-M   'P 1'
#
loop_
_entity.id
_entity.type
_entity.pdbx_description
1 polymer ?
#
loop_
_entity_poly.entity_id
_entity_poly.type
_entity_poly.pdbx_seq_one_letter_code
_entity_poly.pdbx_strand_id
1 'polypeptide(L)'
;MRGGACPSGFFKSTQGDQLCLQCPINSRTTSEGAINCVCRNGYYRTDSDPLQMPCTTVPSAPQAVISSVNETSVMLEWMSPRDSGGREDVVYNIICKSCGGGRGGCTRCGDNVQFLPRQLGLTESRVYISDLLAHTQYTFEVQAVNGVSDQSPYSPQYASVNITTNQAAPSTVSIMHQVSRSVDSITLSWSQPDQP
;
A
#
# COMPACT_ATOMS: atom_id res chain seq x y z
N MET A 1 52.07 16.79 -2.95
CA MET A 1 51.06 17.44 -3.82
C MET A 1 49.98 17.99 -2.90
N ARG A 2 49.59 19.26 -3.02
CA ARG A 2 48.47 19.80 -2.21
C ARG A 2 47.18 19.17 -2.72
N GLY A 3 46.44 18.46 -1.86
CA GLY A 3 45.10 17.99 -2.16
C GLY A 3 44.20 19.18 -2.45
N GLY A 4 43.76 19.33 -3.70
CA GLY A 4 42.87 20.40 -4.14
C GLY A 4 41.42 20.11 -3.75
N ALA A 5 40.62 21.16 -3.61
CA ALA A 5 39.17 21.03 -3.48
C ALA A 5 38.59 20.36 -4.74
N CYS A 6 37.56 19.51 -4.57
CA CYS A 6 36.92 18.88 -5.72
C CYS A 6 36.29 19.93 -6.65
N PRO A 7 36.44 19.81 -7.97
CA PRO A 7 35.78 20.73 -8.90
C PRO A 7 34.26 20.57 -8.82
N SER A 8 33.52 21.57 -9.34
CA SER A 8 32.07 21.50 -9.43
C SER A 8 31.60 20.25 -10.20
N GLY A 9 30.49 19.66 -9.76
CA GLY A 9 30.01 18.36 -10.27
C GLY A 9 30.72 17.13 -9.70
N PHE A 10 31.74 17.30 -8.87
CA PHE A 10 32.43 16.23 -8.16
C PHE A 10 32.37 16.42 -6.64
N PHE A 11 32.48 15.32 -5.90
CA PHE A 11 32.44 15.33 -4.44
C PHE A 11 33.44 14.34 -3.86
N LYS A 12 33.72 14.50 -2.56
CA LYS A 12 34.47 13.52 -1.78
C LYS A 12 34.01 13.55 -0.32
N SER A 13 33.59 12.40 0.20
CA SER A 13 32.99 12.29 1.54
C SER A 13 33.97 12.40 2.70
N THR A 14 35.26 12.18 2.46
CA THR A 14 36.31 12.23 3.50
C THR A 14 37.43 13.16 3.09
N GLN A 15 38.14 13.73 4.07
CA GLN A 15 39.36 14.49 3.80
C GLN A 15 40.54 13.54 3.57
N GLY A 16 41.39 13.83 2.57
CA GLY A 16 42.59 13.04 2.30
C GLY A 16 42.99 13.08 0.82
N ASP A 17 43.73 12.07 0.36
CA ASP A 17 44.31 12.03 -1.00
C ASP A 17 43.49 11.23 -2.04
N GLN A 18 42.41 10.58 -1.63
CA GLN A 18 41.49 9.93 -2.60
C GLN A 18 40.99 10.90 -3.68
N LEU A 19 40.72 10.38 -4.87
CA LEU A 19 40.22 11.14 -6.00
C LEU A 19 38.78 11.63 -5.75
N CYS A 20 38.45 12.78 -6.35
CA CYS A 20 37.08 13.28 -6.38
C CYS A 20 36.21 12.39 -7.27
N LEU A 21 35.03 12.03 -6.77
CA LEU A 21 34.06 11.22 -7.49
C LEU A 21 33.06 12.12 -8.20
N GLN A 22 32.65 11.76 -9.41
CA GLN A 22 31.58 12.46 -10.09
C GLN A 22 30.27 12.27 -9.34
N CYS A 23 29.41 13.31 -9.32
CA CYS A 23 28.08 13.17 -8.74
C CYS A 23 27.31 12.01 -9.40
N PRO A 24 26.72 11.10 -8.60
CA PRO A 24 25.93 9.99 -9.11
C PRO A 24 24.70 10.47 -9.91
N ILE A 25 24.11 9.54 -10.67
CA ILE A 25 22.89 9.78 -11.46
C ILE A 25 21.80 10.40 -10.55
N ASN A 26 21.06 11.35 -11.11
CA ASN A 26 20.02 12.13 -10.42
C ASN A 26 20.48 12.96 -9.21
N SER A 27 21.78 13.25 -9.11
CA SER A 27 22.33 14.19 -8.14
C SER A 27 23.18 15.27 -8.81
N ARG A 28 23.51 16.34 -8.07
CA ARG A 28 24.38 17.43 -8.54
C ARG A 28 25.00 18.19 -7.37
N THR A 29 26.11 18.87 -7.65
CA THR A 29 26.67 19.91 -6.78
C THR A 29 27.26 21.03 -7.63
N THR A 30 27.10 22.27 -7.19
CA THR A 30 27.67 23.47 -7.84
C THR A 30 28.85 24.05 -7.08
N SER A 31 29.07 23.62 -5.84
CA SER A 31 30.16 24.10 -4.99
C SER A 31 31.44 23.30 -5.27
N GLU A 32 32.58 23.99 -5.30
CA GLU A 32 33.89 23.33 -5.19
C GLU A 32 34.09 22.79 -3.77
N GLY A 33 34.83 21.69 -3.63
CA GLY A 33 35.09 21.04 -2.34
C GLY A 33 33.86 20.36 -1.73
N ALA A 34 32.86 19.99 -2.53
CA ALA A 34 31.64 19.36 -2.03
C ALA A 34 31.93 18.02 -1.34
N ILE A 35 31.30 17.80 -0.18
CA ILE A 35 31.39 16.53 0.56
C ILE A 35 30.30 15.53 0.17
N ASN A 36 29.24 16.00 -0.50
CA ASN A 36 28.15 15.21 -1.04
C ASN A 36 27.52 15.87 -2.28
N CYS A 37 26.67 15.13 -2.98
CA CYS A 37 25.85 15.65 -4.07
C CYS A 37 24.38 15.65 -3.67
N VAL A 38 23.72 16.79 -3.86
CA VAL A 38 22.29 16.97 -3.55
C VAL A 38 21.45 16.32 -4.65
N CYS A 39 20.34 15.68 -4.26
CA CYS A 39 19.43 15.08 -5.24
C CYS A 39 18.73 16.12 -6.11
N ARG A 40 18.46 15.76 -7.36
CA ARG A 40 17.61 16.54 -8.26
C ARG A 40 16.15 16.45 -7.80
N ASN A 41 15.33 17.42 -8.22
CA ASN A 41 13.90 17.43 -7.90
C ASN A 41 13.23 16.12 -8.36
N GLY A 42 12.38 15.54 -7.50
CA GLY A 42 11.73 14.25 -7.73
C GLY A 42 12.58 13.02 -7.41
N TYR A 43 13.83 13.22 -6.97
CA TYR A 43 14.72 12.14 -6.56
C TYR A 43 15.23 12.35 -5.15
N TYR A 44 15.50 11.25 -4.47
CA TYR A 44 15.73 11.21 -3.04
C TYR A 44 16.76 10.15 -2.69
N ARG A 45 17.27 10.25 -1.46
CA ARG A 45 18.06 9.22 -0.78
C ARG A 45 17.58 9.15 0.67
N THR A 46 17.76 7.98 1.26
CA THR A 46 17.63 7.73 2.70
C THR A 46 18.96 7.97 3.39
N ASP A 47 18.95 8.15 4.72
CA ASP A 47 20.17 8.29 5.51
C ASP A 47 21.05 7.03 5.49
N SER A 48 20.45 5.87 5.21
CA SER A 48 21.16 4.60 5.04
C SER A 48 21.84 4.44 3.69
N ASP A 49 21.49 5.25 2.68
CA ASP A 49 22.09 5.11 1.35
C ASP A 49 23.50 5.72 1.31
N PRO A 50 24.49 5.01 0.74
CA PRO A 50 25.81 5.58 0.50
C PRO A 50 25.74 6.82 -0.40
N LEU A 51 26.55 7.84 -0.11
CA LEU A 51 26.61 9.09 -0.91
C LEU A 51 27.00 8.86 -2.38
N GLN A 52 27.62 7.71 -2.69
CA GLN A 52 28.00 7.30 -4.04
C GLN A 52 26.86 6.63 -4.82
N MET A 53 25.78 6.21 -4.14
CA MET A 53 24.62 5.62 -4.79
C MET A 53 23.83 6.71 -5.55
N PRO A 54 23.23 6.42 -6.71
CA PRO A 54 22.31 7.34 -7.37
C PRO A 54 21.17 7.82 -6.47
N CYS A 55 20.62 8.99 -6.74
CA CYS A 55 19.30 9.32 -6.16
C CYS A 55 18.23 8.54 -6.92
N THR A 56 17.32 7.95 -6.18
CA THR A 56 16.20 7.13 -6.67
C THR A 56 14.89 7.88 -6.54
N THR A 57 13.81 7.39 -7.14
CA THR A 57 12.49 8.00 -7.02
C THR A 57 11.46 6.99 -6.50
N VAL A 58 10.21 7.43 -6.33
CA VAL A 58 9.12 6.56 -5.88
C VAL A 58 8.68 5.62 -7.00
N PRO A 59 8.12 4.44 -6.71
CA PRO A 59 7.66 3.51 -7.73
C PRO A 59 6.46 4.06 -8.52
N SER A 60 6.26 3.56 -9.74
CA SER A 60 4.99 3.74 -10.44
C SER A 60 3.87 2.94 -9.75
N ALA A 61 2.61 3.16 -10.16
CA ALA A 61 1.51 2.33 -9.68
C ALA A 61 1.72 0.83 -10.04
N PRO A 62 1.22 -0.11 -9.21
CA PRO A 62 1.09 -1.51 -9.59
C PRO A 62 0.29 -1.68 -10.88
N GLN A 63 0.48 -2.81 -11.55
CA GLN A 63 -0.20 -3.10 -12.82
C GLN A 63 -1.24 -4.20 -12.64
N ALA A 64 -2.28 -4.19 -13.46
CA ALA A 64 -3.29 -5.26 -13.56
C ALA A 64 -3.78 -5.81 -12.21
N VAL A 65 -4.39 -4.95 -11.39
CA VAL A 65 -5.05 -5.39 -10.15
C VAL A 65 -6.30 -6.20 -10.52
N ILE A 66 -6.34 -7.45 -10.07
CA ILE A 66 -7.45 -8.39 -10.26
C ILE A 66 -8.06 -8.68 -8.89
N SER A 67 -9.39 -8.73 -8.84
CA SER A 67 -10.15 -9.06 -7.63
C SER A 67 -11.00 -10.31 -7.85
N SER A 68 -10.97 -11.24 -6.90
CA SER A 68 -11.88 -12.38 -6.83
C SER A 68 -12.68 -12.29 -5.54
N VAL A 69 -14.00 -12.16 -5.66
CA VAL A 69 -14.93 -11.98 -4.53
C VAL A 69 -15.56 -13.33 -4.18
N ASN A 70 -15.53 -13.68 -2.90
CA ASN A 70 -16.22 -14.84 -2.36
C ASN A 70 -17.02 -14.42 -1.12
N GLU A 71 -18.33 -14.26 -1.28
CA GLU A 71 -19.25 -13.74 -0.25
C GLU A 71 -18.80 -12.37 0.30
N THR A 72 -18.32 -12.33 1.55
CA THR A 72 -17.78 -11.16 2.28
C THR A 72 -16.26 -11.11 2.31
N SER A 73 -15.61 -11.91 1.47
CA SER A 73 -14.16 -11.95 1.34
C SER A 73 -13.71 -11.64 -0.08
N VAL A 74 -12.49 -11.12 -0.21
CA VAL A 74 -11.88 -10.73 -1.48
C VAL A 74 -10.43 -11.19 -1.50
N MET A 75 -10.04 -11.86 -2.57
CA MET A 75 -8.63 -12.05 -2.93
C MET A 75 -8.24 -10.98 -3.95
N LEU A 76 -7.21 -10.19 -3.64
CA LEU A 76 -6.59 -9.29 -4.59
C LEU A 76 -5.25 -9.86 -5.04
N GLU A 77 -4.99 -9.81 -6.34
CA GLU A 77 -3.70 -10.11 -6.95
C GLU A 77 -3.32 -8.99 -7.93
N TRP A 78 -2.04 -8.68 -8.05
CA TRP A 78 -1.55 -7.63 -8.95
C TRP A 78 -0.19 -7.96 -9.54
N MET A 79 0.21 -7.20 -10.56
CA MET A 79 1.55 -7.20 -11.11
C MET A 79 2.40 -6.06 -10.54
N SER A 80 3.71 -6.26 -10.55
CA SER A 80 4.66 -5.25 -10.10
C SER A 80 4.54 -3.94 -10.89
N PRO A 81 4.95 -2.80 -10.30
CA PRO A 81 5.11 -1.55 -11.01
C PRO A 81 5.96 -1.71 -12.27
N ARG A 82 5.69 -0.89 -13.29
CA ARG A 82 6.55 -0.83 -14.48
C ARG A 82 7.93 -0.27 -14.15
N ASP A 83 7.97 0.70 -13.22
CA ASP A 83 9.18 1.30 -12.71
C ASP A 83 9.20 1.24 -11.19
N SER A 84 10.26 0.68 -10.61
CA SER A 84 10.47 0.61 -9.17
C SER A 84 11.11 1.87 -8.59
N GLY A 85 11.40 2.86 -9.43
CA GLY A 85 12.11 4.08 -9.07
C GLY A 85 13.62 3.87 -8.90
N GLY A 86 14.15 2.77 -9.46
CA GLY A 86 15.56 2.38 -9.34
C GLY A 86 15.91 1.67 -8.04
N ARG A 87 14.93 1.04 -7.37
CA ARG A 87 15.16 0.22 -6.17
C ARG A 87 14.56 -1.17 -6.27
N GLU A 88 14.99 -2.05 -5.37
CA GLU A 88 14.51 -3.43 -5.24
C GLU A 88 13.71 -3.65 -3.95
N ASP A 89 13.64 -2.65 -3.07
CA ASP A 89 12.93 -2.66 -1.79
C ASP A 89 11.45 -2.23 -1.93
N VAL A 90 10.82 -2.57 -3.07
CA VAL A 90 9.40 -2.25 -3.30
C VAL A 90 8.50 -3.15 -2.47
N VAL A 91 7.59 -2.53 -1.72
CA VAL A 91 6.52 -3.19 -0.97
C VAL A 91 5.17 -2.54 -1.26
N TYR A 92 4.09 -3.24 -0.90
CA TYR A 92 2.71 -2.82 -1.19
C TYR A 92 1.90 -2.53 0.06
N ASN A 93 1.03 -1.53 -0.03
CA ASN A 93 0.10 -1.14 1.02
C ASN A 93 -1.33 -1.15 0.48
N ILE A 94 -2.29 -1.65 1.27
CA ILE A 94 -3.69 -1.78 0.85
C ILE A 94 -4.56 -0.74 1.57
N ILE A 95 -5.18 0.13 0.78
CA ILE A 95 -6.12 1.13 1.26
C ILE A 95 -7.53 0.64 0.98
N CYS A 96 -8.29 0.36 2.04
CA CYS A 96 -9.69 -0.05 1.95
C CYS A 96 -10.62 1.16 2.19
N LYS A 97 -11.56 1.35 1.28
CA LYS A 97 -12.63 2.34 1.40
C LYS A 97 -13.99 1.66 1.21
N SER A 98 -14.94 1.92 2.11
CA SER A 98 -16.33 1.50 1.99
C SER A 98 -17.16 2.65 1.45
N CYS A 99 -17.87 2.40 0.35
CA CYS A 99 -18.74 3.34 -0.32
C CYS A 99 -20.19 2.85 -0.13
N GLY A 100 -20.82 3.21 0.98
CA GLY A 100 -22.24 2.85 1.20
C GLY A 100 -23.14 3.48 0.14
N GLY A 101 -24.27 2.84 -0.19
CA GLY A 101 -25.23 3.32 -1.22
C GLY A 101 -25.99 4.62 -0.88
N GLY A 102 -25.49 5.44 0.04
CA GLY A 102 -26.07 6.73 0.43
C GLY A 102 -25.41 7.93 -0.26
N ARG A 103 -25.85 9.15 0.09
CA ARG A 103 -25.28 10.42 -0.43
C ARG A 103 -23.90 10.78 0.15
N GLY A 104 -23.36 9.96 1.05
CA GLY A 104 -22.04 10.14 1.64
C GLY A 104 -20.97 9.45 0.78
N GLY A 105 -19.86 10.13 0.53
CA GLY A 105 -18.72 9.54 -0.18
C GLY A 105 -18.09 8.35 0.56
N CYS A 106 -17.08 7.75 -0.05
CA CYS A 106 -16.41 6.59 0.54
C CYS A 106 -15.63 6.95 1.81
N THR A 107 -15.73 6.10 2.83
CA THR A 107 -15.00 6.23 4.11
C THR A 107 -13.98 5.11 4.24
N ARG A 108 -12.93 5.29 5.07
CA ARG A 108 -11.98 4.21 5.36
C ARG A 108 -12.71 3.05 6.02
N CYS A 109 -12.35 1.83 5.65
CA CYS A 109 -12.89 0.63 6.29
C CYS A 109 -12.56 0.61 7.78
N GLY A 110 -13.47 0.05 8.58
CA GLY A 110 -13.28 -0.12 10.02
C GLY A 110 -12.29 -1.24 10.36
N ASP A 111 -11.90 -1.30 11.63
CA ASP A 111 -10.89 -2.23 12.17
C ASP A 111 -11.32 -3.71 12.14
N ASN A 112 -12.61 -3.98 11.87
CA ASN A 112 -13.13 -5.34 11.75
C ASN A 112 -12.62 -6.06 10.48
N VAL A 113 -12.25 -5.33 9.43
CA VAL A 113 -11.76 -5.91 8.17
C VAL A 113 -10.37 -6.50 8.39
N GLN A 114 -10.23 -7.79 8.09
CA GLN A 114 -8.95 -8.51 8.27
C GLN A 114 -8.16 -8.57 6.96
N PHE A 115 -6.84 -8.45 7.05
CA PHE A 115 -5.91 -8.53 5.93
C PHE A 115 -4.86 -9.60 6.20
N LEU A 116 -4.82 -10.64 5.38
CA LEU A 116 -3.84 -11.71 5.45
C LEU A 116 -2.92 -11.69 4.23
N PRO A 117 -1.58 -11.71 4.42
CA PRO A 117 -0.87 -11.85 5.70
C PRO A 117 -0.77 -10.55 6.51
N ARG A 118 -0.96 -9.39 5.88
CA ARG A 118 -0.93 -8.06 6.52
C ARG A 118 -1.53 -7.01 5.57
N GLN A 119 -1.85 -5.83 6.08
CA GLN A 119 -2.37 -4.72 5.25
C GLN A 119 -1.27 -3.85 4.63
N LEU A 120 -0.15 -3.65 5.34
CA LEU A 120 0.94 -2.75 4.96
C LEU A 120 2.25 -3.52 4.86
N GLY A 121 3.15 -3.10 3.97
CA GLY A 121 4.47 -3.69 3.80
C GLY A 121 4.43 -5.12 3.24
N LEU A 122 3.51 -5.38 2.31
CA LEU A 122 3.41 -6.65 1.59
C LEU A 122 4.56 -6.76 0.59
N THR A 123 5.31 -7.85 0.64
CA THR A 123 6.33 -8.19 -0.37
C THR A 123 5.76 -9.04 -1.50
N GLU A 124 4.71 -9.80 -1.21
CA GLU A 124 3.99 -10.60 -2.21
C GLU A 124 2.89 -9.77 -2.87
N SER A 125 2.65 -10.03 -4.16
CA SER A 125 1.63 -9.33 -4.95
C SER A 125 0.23 -9.93 -4.78
N ARG A 126 -0.13 -10.29 -3.55
CA ARG A 126 -1.44 -10.86 -3.19
C ARG A 126 -1.84 -10.50 -1.77
N VAL A 127 -3.14 -10.35 -1.53
CA VAL A 127 -3.70 -10.21 -0.18
C VAL A 127 -5.09 -10.83 -0.13
N TYR A 128 -5.38 -11.53 0.96
CA TYR A 128 -6.71 -12.01 1.28
C TYR A 128 -7.36 -11.07 2.29
N ILE A 129 -8.60 -10.67 2.02
CA ILE A 129 -9.35 -9.68 2.79
C ILE A 129 -10.68 -10.32 3.21
N SER A 130 -11.02 -10.30 4.50
CA SER A 130 -12.25 -10.89 5.03
C SER A 130 -13.02 -9.93 5.95
N ASP A 131 -14.20 -10.37 6.38
CA ASP A 131 -15.07 -9.66 7.33
C ASP A 131 -15.56 -8.30 6.79
N LEU A 132 -15.73 -8.23 5.47
CA LEU A 132 -16.41 -7.12 4.80
C LEU A 132 -17.92 -7.21 5.03
N LEU A 133 -18.60 -6.06 5.02
CA LEU A 133 -20.06 -6.02 5.10
C LEU A 133 -20.64 -6.54 3.79
N ALA A 134 -21.65 -7.41 3.87
CA ALA A 134 -22.38 -7.90 2.70
C ALA A 134 -23.09 -6.75 1.96
N HIS A 135 -23.35 -6.95 0.66
CA HIS A 135 -24.01 -5.97 -0.22
C HIS A 135 -23.43 -4.55 -0.18
N THR A 136 -22.15 -4.42 0.17
CA THR A 136 -21.50 -3.14 0.30
C THR A 136 -20.47 -2.96 -0.81
N GLN A 137 -20.45 -1.77 -1.41
CA GLN A 137 -19.44 -1.43 -2.41
C GLN A 137 -18.15 -1.02 -1.68
N TYR A 138 -17.04 -1.60 -2.10
CA TYR A 138 -15.71 -1.27 -1.60
C TYR A 138 -14.81 -0.84 -2.76
N THR A 139 -13.93 0.10 -2.44
CA THR A 139 -12.79 0.47 -3.29
C THR A 139 -11.52 0.06 -2.57
N PHE A 140 -10.70 -0.74 -3.23
CA PHE A 140 -9.36 -1.10 -2.76
C PHE A 140 -8.32 -0.40 -3.62
N GLU A 141 -7.40 0.32 -3.00
CA GLU A 141 -6.24 0.92 -3.66
C GLU A 141 -4.98 0.17 -3.22
N VAL A 142 -4.28 -0.42 -4.17
CA VAL A 142 -2.99 -1.07 -3.98
C VAL A 142 -1.91 -0.04 -4.28
N GLN A 143 -1.21 0.41 -3.25
CA GLN A 143 -0.12 1.36 -3.38
C GLN A 143 1.22 0.63 -3.50
N ALA A 144 2.12 1.14 -4.34
CA ALA A 144 3.53 0.71 -4.35
C ALA A 144 4.38 1.76 -3.64
N VAL A 145 5.23 1.31 -2.72
CA VAL A 145 6.17 2.15 -1.96
C VAL A 145 7.55 1.49 -1.94
N ASN A 146 8.59 2.30 -1.78
CA ASN A 146 9.98 1.88 -1.62
C ASN A 146 10.66 2.74 -0.54
N GLY A 147 11.95 2.50 -0.24
CA GLY A 147 12.66 3.19 0.84
C GLY A 147 12.69 4.72 0.76
N VAL A 148 12.43 5.32 -0.41
CA VAL A 148 12.38 6.77 -0.58
C VAL A 148 10.97 7.36 -0.64
N SER A 149 9.94 6.55 -0.51
CA SER A 149 8.54 7.00 -0.60
C SER A 149 8.18 8.01 0.50
N ASP A 150 8.73 7.86 1.70
CA ASP A 150 8.51 8.79 2.83
C ASP A 150 9.26 10.13 2.66
N GLN A 151 10.21 10.22 1.73
CA GLN A 151 10.93 11.46 1.42
C GLN A 151 10.18 12.33 0.39
N SER A 152 9.22 11.74 -0.32
CA SER A 152 8.42 12.43 -1.31
C SER A 152 7.29 13.22 -0.64
N PRO A 153 7.04 14.48 -1.04
CA PRO A 153 5.89 15.23 -0.57
C PRO A 153 4.56 14.76 -1.21
N TYR A 154 4.64 13.89 -2.23
CA TYR A 154 3.48 13.36 -2.94
C TYR A 154 3.09 11.98 -2.41
N SER A 155 1.79 11.69 -2.42
CA SER A 155 1.27 10.38 -2.04
C SER A 155 1.79 9.26 -2.95
N PRO A 156 1.95 8.04 -2.41
CA PRO A 156 2.30 6.85 -3.20
C PRO A 156 1.36 6.63 -4.38
N GLN A 157 1.93 6.17 -5.49
CA GLN A 157 1.15 5.80 -6.67
C GLN A 157 0.40 4.50 -6.41
N TYR A 158 -0.80 4.40 -6.98
CA TYR A 158 -1.69 3.28 -6.71
C TYR A 158 -2.51 2.87 -7.93
N ALA A 159 -2.95 1.61 -7.92
CA ALA A 159 -3.99 1.10 -8.79
C ALA A 159 -5.20 0.70 -7.95
N SER A 160 -6.40 0.90 -8.46
CA SER A 160 -7.63 0.69 -7.69
C SER A 160 -8.59 -0.28 -8.37
N VAL A 161 -9.32 -1.03 -7.56
CA VAL A 161 -10.45 -1.86 -8.01
C VAL A 161 -11.67 -1.56 -7.16
N ASN A 162 -12.84 -1.56 -7.80
CA ASN A 162 -14.13 -1.44 -7.13
C ASN A 162 -14.81 -2.80 -7.14
N ILE A 163 -15.26 -3.25 -5.98
CA ILE A 163 -15.98 -4.51 -5.82
C ILE A 163 -17.27 -4.28 -5.06
N THR A 164 -18.23 -5.16 -5.26
CA THR A 164 -19.41 -5.26 -4.42
C THR A 164 -19.42 -6.66 -3.84
N THR A 165 -19.43 -6.77 -2.52
CA THR A 165 -19.56 -8.06 -1.82
C THR A 165 -20.93 -8.67 -2.09
N ASN A 166 -20.98 -9.99 -2.22
CA ASN A 166 -22.24 -10.71 -2.40
C ASN A 166 -22.99 -10.89 -1.06
N GLN A 167 -24.12 -11.56 -1.10
CA GLN A 167 -24.85 -12.00 0.09
C GLN A 167 -23.98 -12.99 0.88
N ALA A 168 -23.75 -12.71 2.17
CA ALA A 168 -23.25 -13.72 3.10
C ALA A 168 -24.39 -14.68 3.43
N ALA A 169 -24.11 -15.93 3.82
CA ALA A 169 -25.11 -16.71 4.54
C ALA A 169 -25.58 -15.88 5.76
N PRO A 170 -26.90 -15.73 5.99
CA PRO A 170 -27.40 -14.95 7.12
C PRO A 170 -26.78 -15.46 8.42
N SER A 171 -26.52 -14.55 9.35
CA SER A 171 -26.02 -14.93 10.68
C SER A 171 -26.95 -15.96 11.36
N THR A 172 -26.41 -16.78 12.26
CA THR A 172 -27.23 -17.73 13.03
C THR A 172 -28.24 -16.98 13.87
N VAL A 173 -29.48 -17.45 13.93
CA VAL A 173 -30.49 -16.81 14.77
C VAL A 173 -30.19 -17.08 16.24
N SER A 174 -29.94 -16.01 17.00
CA SER A 174 -29.48 -16.08 18.39
C SER A 174 -30.53 -16.64 19.36
N ILE A 175 -31.82 -16.46 19.06
CA ILE A 175 -32.93 -16.81 19.96
C ILE A 175 -34.11 -17.40 19.17
N MET A 176 -34.54 -18.60 19.57
CA MET A 176 -35.70 -19.30 19.03
C MET A 176 -36.73 -19.49 20.17
N HIS A 177 -37.95 -19.00 19.96
CA HIS A 177 -39.04 -19.11 20.91
C HIS A 177 -40.04 -20.18 20.47
N GLN A 178 -40.39 -21.09 21.39
CA GLN A 178 -41.51 -22.00 21.15
C GLN A 178 -42.83 -21.26 21.42
N VAL A 179 -43.64 -21.09 20.37
CA VAL A 179 -44.92 -20.38 20.43
C VAL A 179 -46.02 -21.30 20.94
N SER A 180 -46.08 -22.53 20.44
CA SER A 180 -47.08 -23.51 20.85
C SER A 180 -46.58 -24.94 20.63
N ARG A 181 -47.22 -25.88 21.33
CA ARG A 181 -46.95 -27.32 21.22
C ARG A 181 -48.26 -28.09 21.32
N SER A 182 -48.47 -29.00 20.38
CA SER A 182 -49.53 -30.01 20.42
C SER A 182 -48.92 -31.41 20.65
N VAL A 183 -49.74 -32.45 20.59
CA VAL A 183 -49.28 -33.84 20.75
C VAL A 183 -48.30 -34.22 19.62
N ASP A 184 -48.54 -33.72 18.40
CA ASP A 184 -47.80 -34.12 17.20
C ASP A 184 -47.10 -32.95 16.49
N SER A 185 -47.12 -31.74 17.07
CA SER A 185 -46.50 -30.57 16.45
C SER A 185 -45.92 -29.58 17.44
N ILE A 186 -44.92 -28.82 16.98
CA ILE A 186 -44.33 -27.69 17.70
C ILE A 186 -44.26 -26.52 16.72
N THR A 187 -44.67 -25.34 17.16
CA THR A 187 -44.52 -24.09 16.41
C THR A 187 -43.43 -23.24 17.06
N LEU A 188 -42.46 -22.82 16.26
CA LEU A 188 -41.33 -21.98 16.68
C LEU A 188 -41.41 -20.62 15.99
N SER A 189 -40.92 -19.58 16.65
CA SER A 189 -40.69 -18.25 16.09
C SER A 189 -39.29 -17.77 16.46
N TRP A 190 -38.71 -16.92 15.62
CA TRP A 190 -37.39 -16.37 15.86
C TRP A 190 -37.27 -15.00 15.20
N SER A 191 -36.38 -14.16 15.70
CA SER A 191 -36.11 -12.85 15.13
C SER A 191 -35.26 -12.96 13.87
N GLN A 192 -35.33 -11.95 13.00
CA GLN A 192 -34.41 -11.85 11.87
C GLN A 192 -32.96 -11.88 12.38
N PRO A 193 -32.03 -12.59 11.70
CA PRO A 193 -30.62 -12.53 12.03
C PRO A 193 -30.10 -11.09 12.05
N ASP A 194 -29.19 -10.79 12.98
CA ASP A 194 -28.64 -9.43 13.14
C ASP A 194 -27.92 -8.95 11.87
N GLN A 195 -27.40 -9.89 11.08
CA GLN A 195 -26.84 -9.67 9.75
C GLN A 195 -27.65 -10.48 8.71
N PRO A 196 -28.49 -9.82 7.89
CA PRO A 196 -29.37 -10.46 6.90
C PRO A 196 -28.70 -10.78 5.56
#